data_AF-A0A519S320-F1
#
_entry.id   AF-A0A519S320-F1
#
_cell.length_a   1.000
_cell.length_b   1.000
_cell.length_c   1.000
_cell.angle_alpha   90.00
_cell.angle_beta   90.00
_cell.angle_gamma   90.00
#
_symmetry.space_group_name_H-M   'P 1'
#
loop_
_entity.id
_entity.type
_entity.pdbx_description
1 polymer ?
#
loop_
_entity_poly.entity_id
_entity_poly.type
_entity_poly.pdbx_seq_one_letter_code
_entity_poly.pdbx_strand_id
1 'polypeptide(L)'
;GVFDPTIDLSGSYVYTLPATAFCPPSSATVVVTVNEIAEAGEDGSFTICETDVATSPDINLFESLLGTPSNIGVWSGPVATTNGNLGTLDISNLIVSGSPYIFTYTVTTSPSCPSDVATVTIIIEPLLDAGTDGAAVFCQDSTPADLFTFLGGTPNLGGTWSPALASGTGIFDPLVDLQGEYLYTFPITSLCTPSSATVSVTVNTAPDAGENGAVTFCEDDAPTDLFSFLGGTPELGGIWSPVLSSSTGIFDPSVDLSGAYLYTVAGAPGCSPISATVVVTVDELPTNTPADVAAGVVCLNVDATIQIENATNLSNGNYQLSYQLAGAITYNATVSVVFENGSTSFIIPSTVLNTVGNYTLTITPILSNLSNACGTSGHTFDAVSFEIEEVATPIFSGSDVFCETDNATVGTLSASIIGPQIIVWYDAPQNGNAYANNVLLTDGTTYYAAMVSDLGCESRSRLEITVTIEDCDTEEPKLVIPDGFSPNGDGINDAFIIKNIRTLYPNFSITIYNRWGNVLFEGNASKPDWDGNSEKGIQVSGSKLPTGVYFYILNFNDATTKAVQGRLYLSR
;
A
#
# COMPACT_ATOMS: atom_id res chain seq x y z
N GLY A 1 -15.82 64.72 -109.62
CA GLY A 1 -15.54 65.26 -108.27
C GLY A 1 -15.55 64.12 -107.28
N VAL A 2 -15.15 64.39 -106.03
CA VAL A 2 -15.34 63.49 -104.88
C VAL A 2 -16.60 63.99 -104.14
N PHE A 3 -17.44 63.09 -103.65
CA PHE A 3 -18.65 63.40 -102.88
C PHE A 3 -18.43 62.96 -101.43
N ASP A 4 -18.62 63.85 -100.46
CA ASP A 4 -18.51 63.57 -99.03
C ASP A 4 -19.90 63.58 -98.38
N PRO A 5 -20.45 62.42 -98.01
CA PRO A 5 -21.81 62.31 -97.47
C PRO A 5 -22.00 62.94 -96.09
N THR A 6 -20.94 63.43 -95.42
CA THR A 6 -21.05 64.10 -94.12
C THR A 6 -21.32 65.61 -94.23
N ILE A 7 -21.08 66.21 -95.40
CA ILE A 7 -21.21 67.66 -95.64
C ILE A 7 -21.98 67.99 -96.92
N ASP A 8 -21.94 67.13 -97.94
CA ASP A 8 -22.61 67.35 -99.22
C ASP A 8 -24.06 66.83 -99.18
N LEU A 9 -25.00 67.63 -99.68
CA LEU A 9 -26.44 67.31 -99.63
C LEU A 9 -26.88 66.38 -100.77
N SER A 10 -27.96 65.62 -100.55
CA SER A 10 -28.66 64.89 -101.60
C SER A 10 -29.09 65.83 -102.74
N GLY A 11 -28.87 65.42 -104.00
CA GLY A 11 -29.16 66.28 -105.14
C GLY A 11 -28.69 65.75 -106.48
N SER A 12 -29.00 66.52 -107.53
CA SER A 12 -28.60 66.24 -108.90
C SER A 12 -27.35 67.05 -109.25
N TYR A 13 -26.23 66.36 -109.42
CA TYR A 13 -24.93 66.95 -109.72
C TYR A 13 -24.67 66.81 -111.22
N VAL A 14 -24.55 67.93 -111.93
CA VAL A 14 -24.29 67.95 -113.37
C VAL A 14 -22.82 68.22 -113.62
N TYR A 15 -22.16 67.30 -114.32
CA TYR A 15 -20.82 67.53 -114.87
C TYR A 15 -20.93 67.89 -116.34
N THR A 16 -20.49 69.10 -116.71
CA THR A 16 -20.54 69.58 -118.09
C THR A 16 -19.13 69.70 -118.65
N LEU A 17 -18.88 69.01 -119.76
CA LEU A 17 -17.73 69.26 -120.61
C LEU A 17 -18.06 70.40 -121.58
N PRO A 18 -17.30 71.49 -121.57
CA PRO A 18 -17.54 72.62 -122.46
C PRO A 18 -17.33 72.21 -123.92
N ALA A 19 -18.00 72.93 -124.83
CA ALA A 19 -17.87 72.72 -126.26
C ALA A 19 -16.41 72.96 -126.71
N THR A 20 -15.94 72.18 -127.67
CA THR A 20 -14.73 72.52 -128.43
C THR A 20 -15.13 72.97 -129.83
N ALA A 21 -14.20 73.53 -130.61
CA ALA A 21 -14.48 74.06 -131.95
C ALA A 21 -15.15 73.04 -132.91
N PHE A 22 -15.10 71.74 -132.60
CA PHE A 22 -15.62 70.67 -133.44
C PHE A 22 -16.65 69.76 -132.75
N CYS A 23 -16.98 69.97 -131.48
CA CYS A 23 -17.99 69.18 -130.77
C CYS A 23 -18.86 70.05 -129.83
N PRO A 24 -20.20 69.87 -129.83
CA PRO A 24 -21.09 70.55 -128.88
C PRO A 24 -20.79 70.15 -127.44
N PRO A 25 -21.19 70.96 -126.44
CA PRO A 25 -20.97 70.62 -125.04
C PRO A 25 -21.76 69.36 -124.69
N SER A 26 -21.19 68.52 -123.85
CA SER A 26 -21.83 67.31 -123.36
C SER A 26 -21.88 67.34 -121.85
N SER A 27 -23.01 66.95 -121.27
CA SER A 27 -23.17 66.87 -119.83
C SER A 27 -23.66 65.51 -119.41
N ALA A 28 -23.18 65.05 -118.26
CA ALA A 28 -23.71 63.88 -117.58
C ALA A 28 -24.23 64.33 -116.21
N THR A 29 -25.39 63.80 -115.81
CA THR A 29 -26.00 64.08 -114.51
C THR A 29 -25.86 62.86 -113.63
N VAL A 30 -25.37 63.05 -112.41
CA VAL A 30 -25.37 62.04 -111.35
C VAL A 30 -26.32 62.50 -110.26
N VAL A 31 -27.32 61.66 -109.95
CA VAL A 31 -28.20 61.89 -108.81
C VAL A 31 -27.61 61.16 -107.61
N VAL A 32 -27.33 61.90 -106.54
CA VAL A 32 -26.82 61.34 -105.29
C VAL A 32 -27.89 61.49 -104.21
N THR A 33 -28.18 60.39 -103.52
CA THR A 33 -29.05 60.37 -102.35
C THR A 33 -28.22 59.96 -101.15
N VAL A 34 -28.08 60.86 -100.18
CA VAL A 34 -27.53 60.60 -98.85
C VAL A 34 -28.68 60.15 -97.96
N ASN A 35 -28.55 58.96 -97.39
CA ASN A 35 -29.51 58.44 -96.41
C ASN A 35 -29.01 58.78 -95.01
N GLU A 36 -29.93 59.07 -94.09
CA GLU A 36 -29.59 59.27 -92.68
C GLU A 36 -29.00 57.98 -92.09
N ILE A 37 -28.07 58.11 -91.13
CA ILE A 37 -27.55 56.98 -90.37
C ILE A 37 -28.64 56.41 -89.48
N ALA A 38 -28.65 55.09 -89.32
CA ALA A 38 -29.52 54.44 -88.36
C ALA A 38 -28.99 54.69 -86.94
N GLU A 39 -29.87 55.05 -86.00
CA GLU A 39 -29.55 55.32 -84.59
C GLU A 39 -30.56 54.57 -83.71
N ALA A 40 -30.17 53.41 -83.20
CA ALA A 40 -31.01 52.56 -82.36
C ALA A 40 -30.90 52.90 -80.86
N GLY A 41 -29.99 53.81 -80.48
CA GLY A 41 -29.74 54.20 -79.10
C GLY A 41 -28.62 53.38 -78.45
N GLU A 42 -28.54 53.44 -77.12
CA GLU A 42 -27.60 52.66 -76.31
C GLU A 42 -28.35 51.58 -75.50
N ASP A 43 -27.61 50.54 -75.10
CA ASP A 43 -28.15 49.40 -74.36
C ASP A 43 -28.76 49.83 -73.01
N GLY A 44 -29.96 49.32 -72.73
CA GLY A 44 -30.69 49.49 -71.49
C GLY A 44 -30.73 48.22 -70.65
N SER A 45 -31.00 48.37 -69.36
CA SER A 45 -31.31 47.23 -68.49
C SER A 45 -32.39 47.56 -67.46
N PHE A 46 -33.17 46.55 -67.11
CA PHE A 46 -34.25 46.64 -66.13
C PHE A 46 -34.23 45.38 -65.25
N THR A 47 -34.31 45.55 -63.92
CA THR A 47 -34.36 44.43 -62.98
C THR A 47 -35.65 44.48 -62.19
N ILE A 48 -36.29 43.33 -62.00
CA ILE A 48 -37.56 43.21 -61.27
C ILE A 48 -37.59 41.95 -60.41
N CYS A 49 -38.24 42.02 -59.25
CA CYS A 49 -38.46 40.86 -58.40
C CYS A 49 -39.50 39.91 -59.01
N GLU A 50 -39.28 38.59 -58.93
CA GLU A 50 -40.23 37.58 -59.42
C GLU A 50 -41.67 37.78 -58.93
N THR A 51 -41.87 38.24 -57.69
CA THR A 51 -43.21 38.51 -57.12
C THR A 51 -43.93 39.68 -57.75
N ASP A 52 -43.17 40.62 -58.30
CA ASP A 52 -43.69 41.87 -58.84
C ASP A 52 -43.97 41.74 -60.35
N VAL A 53 -43.47 40.68 -61.00
CA VAL A 53 -43.64 40.45 -62.44
C VAL A 53 -45.12 40.39 -62.84
N ALA A 54 -45.94 39.67 -62.08
CA ALA A 54 -47.36 39.49 -62.39
C ALA A 54 -48.23 40.71 -62.04
N THR A 55 -47.74 41.61 -61.17
CA THR A 55 -48.48 42.80 -60.71
C THR A 55 -48.00 44.09 -61.38
N SER A 56 -46.86 44.03 -62.06
CA SER A 56 -46.28 45.17 -62.76
C SER A 56 -47.02 45.46 -64.07
N PRO A 57 -47.17 46.75 -64.43
CA PRO A 57 -47.76 47.13 -65.71
C PRO A 57 -46.84 46.75 -66.88
N ASP A 58 -47.41 46.69 -68.08
CA ASP A 58 -46.65 46.50 -69.32
C ASP A 58 -45.48 47.51 -69.42
N ILE A 59 -44.32 47.03 -69.84
CA ILE A 59 -43.10 47.82 -69.92
C ILE A 59 -42.96 48.45 -71.30
N ASN A 60 -42.66 49.74 -71.35
CA ASN A 60 -42.23 50.42 -72.56
C ASN A 60 -40.72 50.21 -72.76
N LEU A 61 -40.33 49.26 -73.61
CA LEU A 61 -38.92 48.95 -73.86
C LEU A 61 -38.18 50.12 -74.49
N PHE A 62 -38.86 50.96 -75.28
CA PHE A 62 -38.23 52.13 -75.91
C PHE A 62 -37.79 53.18 -74.90
N GLU A 63 -38.52 53.35 -73.79
CA GLU A 63 -38.09 54.22 -72.69
C GLU A 63 -36.93 53.65 -71.86
N SER A 64 -36.67 52.35 -72.01
CA SER A 64 -35.55 51.68 -71.33
C SER A 64 -34.24 51.78 -72.12
N LEU A 65 -34.30 52.12 -73.41
CA LEU A 65 -33.11 52.43 -74.21
C LEU A 65 -32.50 53.74 -73.74
N LEU A 66 -31.17 53.79 -73.76
CA LEU A 66 -30.42 55.00 -73.44
C LEU A 66 -30.10 55.79 -74.74
N GLY A 67 -29.61 57.02 -74.59
CA GLY A 67 -29.28 57.89 -75.74
C GLY A 67 -30.50 58.52 -76.42
N THR A 68 -30.41 58.74 -77.73
CA THR A 68 -31.47 59.36 -78.55
C THR A 68 -31.93 58.41 -79.67
N PRO A 69 -32.59 57.28 -79.34
CA PRO A 69 -33.02 56.31 -80.34
C PRO A 69 -34.05 56.89 -81.31
N SER A 70 -33.93 56.52 -82.59
CA SER A 70 -34.92 56.86 -83.61
C SER A 70 -36.21 56.05 -83.44
N ASN A 71 -37.37 56.64 -83.72
CA ASN A 71 -38.67 55.99 -83.52
C ASN A 71 -39.14 55.11 -84.70
N ILE A 72 -38.27 54.85 -85.68
CA ILE A 72 -38.59 54.06 -86.88
C ILE A 72 -38.14 52.59 -86.78
N GLY A 73 -37.47 52.22 -85.70
CA GLY A 73 -36.95 50.87 -85.49
C GLY A 73 -38.04 49.86 -85.11
N VAL A 74 -37.64 48.59 -85.18
CA VAL A 74 -38.50 47.43 -84.90
C VAL A 74 -37.86 46.59 -83.80
N TRP A 75 -38.70 46.09 -82.90
CA TRP A 75 -38.30 45.18 -81.82
C TRP A 75 -38.29 43.72 -82.27
N SER A 76 -37.29 42.99 -81.81
CA SER A 76 -37.20 41.54 -81.88
C SER A 76 -36.78 40.99 -80.52
N GLY A 77 -37.31 39.84 -80.11
CA GLY A 77 -37.01 39.28 -78.79
C GLY A 77 -37.72 37.96 -78.51
N PRO A 78 -37.50 37.41 -77.31
CA PRO A 78 -38.06 36.12 -76.88
C PRO A 78 -39.59 36.15 -76.73
N VAL A 79 -40.17 37.33 -76.48
CA VAL A 79 -41.62 37.56 -76.38
C VAL A 79 -42.02 38.64 -77.37
N ALA A 80 -43.18 38.48 -78.01
CA ALA A 80 -43.68 39.45 -78.96
C ALA A 80 -44.06 40.76 -78.24
N THR A 81 -43.58 41.88 -78.77
CA THR A 81 -43.93 43.22 -78.30
C THR A 81 -45.10 43.79 -79.08
N THR A 82 -45.84 44.72 -78.47
CA THR A 82 -46.94 45.47 -79.11
C THR A 82 -46.58 46.96 -79.28
N ASN A 83 -47.50 47.76 -79.85
CA ASN A 83 -47.34 49.21 -80.05
C ASN A 83 -46.12 49.65 -80.88
N GLY A 84 -45.69 48.83 -81.84
CA GLY A 84 -44.70 49.20 -82.86
C GLY A 84 -43.34 49.55 -82.25
N ASN A 85 -42.86 50.77 -82.49
CA ASN A 85 -41.54 51.23 -82.04
C ASN A 85 -41.43 51.40 -80.51
N LEU A 86 -42.56 51.55 -79.80
CA LEU A 86 -42.54 51.62 -78.33
C LEU A 86 -42.18 50.27 -77.71
N GLY A 87 -42.44 49.17 -78.41
CA GLY A 87 -42.09 47.83 -77.94
C GLY A 87 -42.76 47.47 -76.61
N THR A 88 -44.04 47.81 -76.43
CA THR A 88 -44.77 47.52 -75.19
C THR A 88 -44.78 46.03 -74.92
N LEU A 89 -44.21 45.62 -73.79
CA LEU A 89 -44.00 44.24 -73.38
C LEU A 89 -44.86 43.91 -72.16
N ASP A 90 -45.77 42.94 -72.33
CA ASP A 90 -46.42 42.26 -71.22
C ASP A 90 -45.42 41.30 -70.57
N ILE A 91 -45.04 41.60 -69.34
CA ILE A 91 -44.06 40.81 -68.58
C ILE A 91 -44.69 39.72 -67.71
N SER A 92 -46.03 39.65 -67.60
CA SER A 92 -46.73 38.79 -66.63
C SER A 92 -46.39 37.29 -66.71
N ASN A 93 -45.87 36.84 -67.86
CA ASN A 93 -45.49 35.44 -68.11
C ASN A 93 -43.97 35.20 -68.13
N LEU A 94 -43.16 36.22 -67.85
CA LEU A 94 -41.72 36.03 -67.72
C LEU A 94 -41.41 35.37 -66.37
N ILE A 95 -40.42 34.46 -66.35
CA ILE A 95 -40.08 33.65 -65.17
C ILE A 95 -38.56 33.64 -64.98
N VAL A 96 -38.10 33.37 -63.76
CA VAL A 96 -36.67 33.38 -63.41
C VAL A 96 -35.83 32.50 -64.35
N SER A 97 -36.30 31.29 -64.70
CA SER A 97 -35.55 30.37 -65.57
C SER A 97 -35.30 30.90 -66.99
N GLY A 98 -36.02 31.94 -67.44
CA GLY A 98 -35.79 32.58 -68.74
C GLY A 98 -34.99 33.87 -68.66
N SER A 99 -34.63 34.33 -67.45
CA SER A 99 -33.79 35.50 -67.21
C SER A 99 -32.31 35.20 -67.55
N PRO A 100 -31.56 36.11 -68.20
CA PRO A 100 -31.99 37.42 -68.69
C PRO A 100 -32.75 37.34 -70.02
N TYR A 101 -33.82 38.13 -70.15
CA TYR A 101 -34.53 38.31 -71.41
C TYR A 101 -33.94 39.49 -72.18
N ILE A 102 -33.43 39.25 -73.38
CA ILE A 102 -32.77 40.27 -74.21
C ILE A 102 -33.68 40.62 -75.39
N PHE A 103 -34.05 41.89 -75.50
CA PHE A 103 -34.83 42.44 -76.60
C PHE A 103 -33.92 43.34 -77.43
N THR A 104 -33.93 43.19 -78.75
CA THR A 104 -33.11 43.98 -79.68
C THR A 104 -33.99 44.95 -80.46
N TYR A 105 -33.65 46.22 -80.40
CA TYR A 105 -34.22 47.28 -81.22
C TYR A 105 -33.34 47.49 -82.45
N THR A 106 -33.89 47.32 -83.64
CA THR A 106 -33.14 47.48 -84.91
C THR A 106 -33.69 48.64 -85.71
N VAL A 107 -32.84 49.61 -86.04
CA VAL A 107 -33.19 50.74 -86.90
C VAL A 107 -32.56 50.54 -88.28
N THR A 108 -33.38 50.61 -89.33
CA THR A 108 -32.91 50.52 -90.73
C THR A 108 -33.50 51.70 -91.51
N THR A 109 -32.65 52.66 -91.89
CA THR A 109 -33.07 53.85 -92.67
C THR A 109 -33.07 53.60 -94.17
N SER A 110 -32.23 52.66 -94.66
CA SER A 110 -32.09 52.34 -96.08
C SER A 110 -31.47 50.96 -96.27
N PRO A 111 -31.86 50.19 -97.30
CA PRO A 111 -31.22 48.90 -97.62
C PRO A 111 -29.74 49.03 -98.04
N SER A 112 -29.27 50.26 -98.30
CA SER A 112 -27.89 50.55 -98.70
C SER A 112 -26.98 50.96 -97.52
N CYS A 113 -27.54 51.15 -96.32
CA CYS A 113 -26.81 51.51 -95.10
C CYS A 113 -26.94 50.37 -94.09
N PRO A 114 -25.89 50.04 -93.31
CA PRO A 114 -26.01 49.10 -92.20
C PRO A 114 -27.10 49.55 -91.23
N SER A 115 -27.87 48.60 -90.72
CA SER A 115 -28.78 48.84 -89.60
C SER A 115 -27.98 49.06 -88.32
N ASP A 116 -28.51 49.88 -87.42
CA ASP A 116 -27.99 50.03 -86.06
C ASP A 116 -28.87 49.26 -85.06
N VAL A 117 -28.28 48.79 -83.97
CA VAL A 117 -28.96 47.97 -82.97
C VAL A 117 -28.63 48.37 -81.54
N ALA A 118 -29.63 48.36 -80.68
CA ALA A 118 -29.49 48.49 -79.23
C ALA A 118 -30.33 47.40 -78.54
N THR A 119 -29.99 47.06 -77.31
CA THR A 119 -30.65 46.00 -76.56
C THR A 119 -31.22 46.49 -75.23
N VAL A 120 -32.35 45.92 -74.82
CA VAL A 120 -32.88 46.05 -73.47
C VAL A 120 -32.84 44.68 -72.81
N THR A 121 -32.09 44.59 -71.72
CA THR A 121 -31.96 43.36 -70.93
C THR A 121 -32.87 43.43 -69.71
N ILE A 122 -33.83 42.50 -69.60
CA ILE A 122 -34.68 42.33 -68.43
C ILE A 122 -34.14 41.20 -67.58
N ILE A 123 -33.84 41.50 -66.32
CA ILE A 123 -33.38 40.54 -65.31
C ILE A 123 -34.51 40.32 -64.31
N ILE A 124 -34.98 39.08 -64.21
CA ILE A 124 -35.87 38.65 -63.13
C ILE A 124 -35.02 38.07 -62.01
N GLU A 125 -35.17 38.63 -60.83
CA GLU A 125 -34.46 38.18 -59.64
C GLU A 125 -35.30 37.18 -58.83
N PRO A 126 -34.75 36.00 -58.50
CA PRO A 126 -35.46 35.00 -57.70
C PRO A 126 -35.64 35.43 -56.26
N LEU A 127 -36.68 34.89 -55.62
CA LEU A 127 -36.80 34.93 -54.16
C LEU A 127 -35.74 34.04 -53.51
N LEU A 128 -35.00 34.61 -52.55
CA LEU A 128 -34.14 33.84 -51.65
C LEU A 128 -34.98 33.38 -50.46
N ASP A 129 -34.99 32.07 -50.20
CA ASP A 129 -35.69 31.44 -49.09
C ASP A 129 -34.71 31.21 -47.93
N ALA A 130 -34.97 31.84 -46.78
CA ALA A 130 -34.17 31.62 -45.56
C ALA A 130 -34.62 30.38 -44.77
N GLY A 131 -35.66 29.69 -45.20
CA GLY A 131 -36.28 28.57 -44.50
C GLY A 131 -37.30 29.03 -43.46
N THR A 132 -37.69 28.11 -42.59
CA THR A 132 -38.55 28.38 -41.43
C THR A 132 -37.77 28.31 -40.12
N ASP A 133 -38.28 28.98 -39.10
CA ASP A 133 -37.69 28.95 -37.76
C ASP A 133 -37.49 27.53 -37.26
N GLY A 134 -36.37 27.34 -36.54
CA GLY A 134 -35.92 26.07 -36.01
C GLY A 134 -35.48 26.18 -34.56
N ALA A 135 -35.23 25.03 -33.93
CA ALA A 135 -34.70 24.96 -32.58
C ALA A 135 -33.58 23.92 -32.51
N ALA A 136 -32.52 24.26 -31.79
CA ALA A 136 -31.39 23.38 -31.54
C ALA A 136 -31.13 23.29 -30.04
N VAL A 137 -30.99 22.07 -29.53
CA VAL A 137 -30.67 21.81 -28.12
C VAL A 137 -29.35 21.05 -28.09
N PHE A 138 -28.34 21.66 -27.46
CA PHE A 138 -27.01 21.09 -27.32
C PHE A 138 -26.71 20.78 -25.85
N CYS A 139 -25.80 19.85 -25.62
CA CYS A 139 -25.09 19.76 -24.35
C CYS A 139 -23.82 20.62 -24.40
N GLN A 140 -23.35 21.06 -23.23
CA GLN A 140 -22.11 21.83 -23.10
C GLN A 140 -20.87 21.13 -23.69
N ASP A 141 -20.87 19.79 -23.73
CA ASP A 141 -19.80 18.95 -24.28
C ASP A 141 -20.10 18.44 -25.71
N SER A 142 -21.19 18.90 -26.34
CA SER A 142 -21.54 18.49 -27.69
C SER A 142 -20.50 18.95 -28.71
N THR A 143 -20.25 18.12 -29.72
CA THR A 143 -19.39 18.50 -30.83
C THR A 143 -20.01 19.65 -31.65
N PRO A 144 -19.20 20.54 -32.25
CA PRO A 144 -19.71 21.64 -33.05
C PRO A 144 -20.64 21.16 -34.19
N ALA A 145 -21.71 21.91 -34.44
CA ALA A 145 -22.72 21.57 -35.44
C ALA A 145 -23.11 22.76 -36.30
N ASP A 146 -23.49 22.51 -37.55
CA ASP A 146 -23.93 23.55 -38.49
C ASP A 146 -25.39 23.95 -38.19
N LEU A 147 -25.60 25.20 -37.74
CA LEU A 147 -26.93 25.75 -37.46
C LEU A 147 -27.85 25.76 -38.67
N PHE A 148 -27.28 25.80 -39.89
CA PHE A 148 -28.09 25.77 -41.12
C PHE A 148 -28.93 24.49 -41.21
N THR A 149 -28.44 23.38 -40.65
CA THR A 149 -29.16 22.10 -40.64
C THR A 149 -30.38 22.07 -39.72
N PHE A 150 -30.53 23.06 -38.84
CA PHE A 150 -31.65 23.19 -37.90
C PHE A 150 -32.75 24.12 -38.42
N LEU A 151 -32.53 24.81 -39.54
CA LEU A 151 -33.58 25.55 -40.24
C LEU A 151 -34.55 24.56 -40.90
N GLY A 152 -35.85 24.87 -40.83
CA GLY A 152 -36.86 24.07 -41.54
C GLY A 152 -37.01 24.50 -43.00
N GLY A 153 -37.72 23.70 -43.80
CA GLY A 153 -38.00 24.00 -45.21
C GLY A 153 -36.83 23.66 -46.15
N THR A 154 -36.67 24.46 -47.20
CA THR A 154 -35.60 24.31 -48.20
C THR A 154 -34.77 25.60 -48.30
N PRO A 155 -34.11 26.02 -47.20
CA PRO A 155 -33.36 27.27 -47.18
C PRO A 155 -32.28 27.27 -48.27
N ASN A 156 -32.09 28.41 -48.91
CA ASN A 156 -30.98 28.62 -49.83
C ASN A 156 -29.67 28.83 -49.07
N LEU A 157 -28.56 28.45 -49.69
CA LEU A 157 -27.22 28.73 -49.16
C LEU A 157 -26.82 30.19 -49.46
N GLY A 158 -25.95 30.77 -48.63
CA GLY A 158 -25.35 32.10 -48.87
C GLY A 158 -25.90 33.25 -48.03
N GLY A 159 -26.88 32.99 -47.16
CA GLY A 159 -27.30 33.92 -46.11
C GLY A 159 -26.25 34.05 -45.00
N THR A 160 -26.47 35.00 -44.09
CA THR A 160 -25.58 35.36 -42.98
C THR A 160 -26.27 35.20 -41.63
N TRP A 161 -25.50 34.87 -40.60
CA TRP A 161 -25.99 34.71 -39.23
C TRP A 161 -25.80 35.98 -38.39
N SER A 162 -26.80 36.34 -37.59
CA SER A 162 -26.74 37.41 -36.60
C SER A 162 -27.32 36.95 -35.25
N PRO A 163 -26.58 37.02 -34.13
CA PRO A 163 -25.19 37.44 -34.05
C PRO A 163 -24.26 36.51 -34.83
N ALA A 164 -23.09 37.02 -35.23
CA ALA A 164 -22.08 36.21 -35.90
C ALA A 164 -21.53 35.18 -34.91
N LEU A 165 -21.42 33.93 -35.34
CA LEU A 165 -20.81 32.86 -34.55
C LEU A 165 -19.30 33.09 -34.47
N ALA A 166 -18.75 32.96 -33.27
CA ALA A 166 -17.32 33.13 -33.01
C ALA A 166 -16.51 31.92 -33.53
N SER A 167 -17.15 30.75 -33.62
CA SER A 167 -16.53 29.51 -34.09
C SER A 167 -16.36 29.41 -35.61
N GLY A 168 -16.96 30.33 -36.37
CA GLY A 168 -16.87 30.37 -37.83
C GLY A 168 -18.20 30.67 -38.51
N THR A 169 -18.29 30.41 -39.81
CA THR A 169 -19.52 30.68 -40.57
C THR A 169 -20.53 29.55 -40.38
N GLY A 170 -21.54 29.78 -39.54
CA GLY A 170 -22.69 28.88 -39.36
C GLY A 170 -22.48 27.68 -38.45
N ILE A 171 -21.24 27.41 -38.00
CA ILE A 171 -20.95 26.34 -37.05
C ILE A 171 -21.09 26.87 -35.62
N PHE A 172 -21.97 26.25 -34.84
CA PHE A 172 -22.14 26.50 -33.41
C PHE A 172 -21.33 25.49 -32.60
N ASP A 173 -20.41 26.00 -31.79
CA ASP A 173 -19.67 25.26 -30.78
C ASP A 173 -20.13 25.70 -29.38
N PRO A 174 -20.76 24.82 -28.58
CA PRO A 174 -21.22 25.15 -27.22
C PRO A 174 -20.12 25.65 -26.27
N LEU A 175 -18.84 25.40 -26.56
CA LEU A 175 -17.70 25.87 -25.75
C LEU A 175 -17.28 27.31 -26.09
N VAL A 176 -17.71 27.84 -27.24
CA VAL A 176 -17.22 29.11 -27.80
C VAL A 176 -18.39 30.08 -28.04
N ASP A 177 -19.51 29.59 -28.55
CA ASP A 177 -20.68 30.38 -28.90
C ASP A 177 -21.70 30.39 -27.76
N LEU A 178 -22.35 31.55 -27.54
CA LEU A 178 -23.35 31.70 -26.49
C LEU A 178 -24.71 31.16 -26.96
N GLN A 179 -25.45 30.52 -26.07
CA GLN A 179 -26.85 30.18 -26.35
C GLN A 179 -27.70 31.45 -26.61
N GLY A 180 -28.77 31.31 -27.37
CA GLY A 180 -29.63 32.44 -27.75
C GLY A 180 -30.30 32.25 -29.10
N GLU A 181 -30.83 33.32 -29.65
CA GLU A 181 -31.45 33.32 -30.98
C GLU A 181 -30.44 33.74 -32.03
N TYR A 182 -30.32 32.91 -33.07
CA TYR A 182 -29.47 33.16 -34.23
C TYR A 182 -30.35 33.37 -35.45
N LEU A 183 -30.29 34.56 -36.05
CA LEU A 183 -31.06 34.95 -37.21
C LEU A 183 -30.26 34.67 -38.49
N TYR A 184 -30.77 33.81 -39.36
CA TYR A 184 -30.27 33.60 -40.71
C TYR A 184 -30.99 34.53 -41.69
N THR A 185 -30.26 35.39 -42.38
CA THR A 185 -30.85 36.40 -43.28
C THR A 185 -30.04 36.61 -44.54
N PHE A 186 -30.73 36.87 -45.65
CA PHE A 186 -30.12 37.33 -46.89
C PHE A 186 -30.00 38.86 -46.90
N PRO A 187 -28.89 39.41 -47.41
CA PRO A 187 -28.68 40.85 -47.44
C PRO A 187 -29.74 41.54 -48.31
N ILE A 188 -30.11 42.76 -47.92
CA ILE A 188 -30.99 43.64 -48.69
C ILE A 188 -30.18 44.21 -49.88
N THR A 189 -29.85 43.38 -50.86
CA THR A 189 -29.13 43.83 -52.07
C THR A 189 -30.02 43.94 -53.29
N SER A 190 -31.32 43.66 -53.17
CA SER A 190 -32.22 43.67 -54.30
C SER A 190 -33.64 44.08 -54.00
N LEU A 191 -34.34 44.40 -55.08
CA LEU A 191 -35.73 44.87 -55.11
C LEU A 191 -36.73 43.91 -54.47
N CYS A 192 -36.34 42.65 -54.23
CA CYS A 192 -37.14 41.65 -53.53
C CYS A 192 -37.16 41.85 -52.01
N THR A 193 -38.28 41.51 -51.35
CA THR A 193 -38.39 41.54 -49.89
C THR A 193 -37.38 40.59 -49.23
N PRO A 194 -36.73 40.98 -48.13
CA PRO A 194 -35.78 40.10 -47.45
C PRO A 194 -36.49 38.88 -46.85
N SER A 195 -35.83 37.72 -46.91
CA SER A 195 -36.23 36.51 -46.17
C SER A 195 -35.31 36.30 -44.98
N SER A 196 -35.87 35.87 -43.85
CA SER A 196 -35.12 35.52 -42.65
C SER A 196 -35.80 34.39 -41.87
N ALA A 197 -34.99 33.59 -41.18
CA ALA A 197 -35.45 32.55 -40.27
C ALA A 197 -34.54 32.50 -39.02
N THR A 198 -35.09 32.10 -37.89
CA THR A 198 -34.38 32.09 -36.60
C THR A 198 -34.16 30.67 -36.12
N VAL A 199 -32.96 30.38 -35.59
CA VAL A 199 -32.69 29.18 -34.80
C VAL A 199 -32.56 29.57 -33.33
N SER A 200 -33.49 29.09 -32.51
CA SER A 200 -33.40 29.22 -31.05
C SER A 200 -32.47 28.13 -30.50
N VAL A 201 -31.32 28.53 -29.95
CA VAL A 201 -30.31 27.62 -29.41
C VAL A 201 -30.38 27.58 -27.89
N THR A 202 -30.54 26.38 -27.33
CA THR A 202 -30.44 26.11 -25.88
C THR A 202 -29.24 25.22 -25.62
N VAL A 203 -28.39 25.57 -24.65
CA VAL A 203 -27.26 24.75 -24.21
C VAL A 203 -27.53 24.28 -22.78
N ASN A 204 -27.65 22.97 -22.59
CA ASN A 204 -27.80 22.37 -21.27
C ASN A 204 -26.42 22.02 -20.69
N THR A 205 -26.27 22.16 -19.38
CA THR A 205 -25.07 21.72 -18.66
C THR A 205 -24.96 20.19 -18.73
N ALA A 206 -23.75 19.68 -18.93
CA ALA A 206 -23.51 18.24 -18.87
C ALA A 206 -23.77 17.71 -17.45
N PRO A 207 -24.40 16.52 -17.29
CA PRO A 207 -24.55 15.91 -15.97
C PRO A 207 -23.18 15.58 -15.37
N ASP A 208 -23.09 15.53 -14.04
CA ASP A 208 -21.87 15.14 -13.30
C ASP A 208 -22.18 13.96 -12.35
N ALA A 209 -21.66 12.77 -12.66
CA ALA A 209 -21.77 11.60 -11.79
C ALA A 209 -20.64 11.47 -10.76
N GLY A 210 -19.69 12.42 -10.74
CA GLY A 210 -18.49 12.39 -9.91
C GLY A 210 -17.35 11.58 -10.53
N GLU A 211 -16.30 11.37 -9.73
CA GLU A 211 -15.15 10.55 -10.09
C GLU A 211 -15.29 9.12 -9.53
N ASN A 212 -14.63 8.16 -10.18
CA ASN A 212 -14.62 6.77 -9.73
C ASN A 212 -14.02 6.65 -8.31
N GLY A 213 -14.62 5.77 -7.53
CA GLY A 213 -14.21 5.45 -6.16
C GLY A 213 -13.89 3.97 -5.97
N ALA A 214 -13.32 3.66 -4.81
CA ALA A 214 -13.16 2.30 -4.34
C ALA A 214 -13.30 2.26 -2.81
N VAL A 215 -13.87 1.18 -2.29
CA VAL A 215 -14.05 0.96 -0.86
C VAL A 215 -13.96 -0.53 -0.54
N THR A 216 -13.32 -0.85 0.58
CA THR A 216 -13.30 -2.20 1.17
C THR A 216 -14.16 -2.20 2.43
N PHE A 217 -15.11 -3.11 2.51
CA PHE A 217 -15.94 -3.37 3.70
C PHE A 217 -15.58 -4.71 4.34
N CYS A 218 -15.89 -4.84 5.61
CA CYS A 218 -15.98 -6.10 6.33
C CYS A 218 -17.38 -6.68 6.26
N GLU A 219 -17.52 -8.00 6.30
CA GLU A 219 -18.83 -8.67 6.30
C GLU A 219 -19.76 -8.22 7.46
N ASP A 220 -19.20 -7.70 8.56
CA ASP A 220 -19.92 -7.17 9.71
C ASP A 220 -20.01 -5.63 9.76
N ASP A 221 -19.53 -4.92 8.74
CA ASP A 221 -19.64 -3.47 8.69
C ASP A 221 -21.11 -3.02 8.61
N ALA A 222 -21.40 -1.89 9.22
CA ALA A 222 -22.73 -1.31 9.17
C ALA A 222 -23.08 -0.84 7.73
N PRO A 223 -24.36 -0.91 7.32
CA PRO A 223 -24.79 -0.42 6.02
C PRO A 223 -24.37 1.03 5.76
N THR A 224 -23.72 1.29 4.63
CA THR A 224 -23.10 2.59 4.32
C THR A 224 -23.49 3.09 2.93
N ASP A 225 -23.70 4.41 2.78
CA ASP A 225 -24.05 5.03 1.50
C ASP A 225 -22.87 5.07 0.51
N LEU A 226 -22.99 4.36 -0.62
CA LEU A 226 -21.98 4.33 -1.66
C LEU A 226 -21.72 5.68 -2.30
N PHE A 227 -22.70 6.60 -2.26
CA PHE A 227 -22.56 7.95 -2.82
C PHE A 227 -21.40 8.72 -2.16
N SER A 228 -21.11 8.43 -0.89
CA SER A 228 -20.00 9.06 -0.15
C SER A 228 -18.60 8.68 -0.63
N PHE A 229 -18.48 7.62 -1.46
CA PHE A 229 -17.20 7.15 -2.01
C PHE A 229 -16.97 7.61 -3.45
N LEU A 230 -17.91 8.36 -4.05
CA LEU A 230 -17.67 9.06 -5.31
C LEU A 230 -16.80 10.29 -5.06
N GLY A 231 -15.80 10.50 -5.92
CA GLY A 231 -14.98 11.71 -5.87
C GLY A 231 -15.68 12.91 -6.55
N GLY A 232 -15.11 14.10 -6.40
CA GLY A 232 -15.64 15.31 -7.05
C GLY A 232 -16.90 15.88 -6.39
N THR A 233 -17.80 16.43 -7.21
CA THR A 233 -19.07 17.03 -6.78
C THR A 233 -20.26 16.39 -7.50
N PRO A 234 -20.48 15.07 -7.32
CA PRO A 234 -21.54 14.33 -8.02
C PRO A 234 -22.92 14.95 -7.77
N GLU A 235 -23.74 15.01 -8.82
CA GLU A 235 -25.12 15.42 -8.73
C GLU A 235 -25.96 14.39 -7.97
N LEU A 236 -26.92 14.87 -7.18
CA LEU A 236 -27.88 14.02 -6.48
C LEU A 236 -28.95 13.48 -7.44
N GLY A 237 -29.49 12.30 -7.15
CA GLY A 237 -30.63 11.72 -7.87
C GLY A 237 -30.27 10.74 -9.00
N GLY A 238 -28.99 10.42 -9.17
CA GLY A 238 -28.56 9.30 -9.99
C GLY A 238 -28.99 7.93 -9.45
N ILE A 239 -28.89 6.91 -10.29
CA ILE A 239 -29.30 5.53 -10.00
C ILE A 239 -28.09 4.59 -9.99
N TRP A 240 -28.10 3.60 -9.10
CA TRP A 240 -27.06 2.58 -8.99
C TRP A 240 -27.39 1.34 -9.83
N SER A 241 -26.38 0.78 -10.50
CA SER A 241 -26.44 -0.51 -11.21
C SER A 241 -25.19 -1.36 -10.90
N PRO A 242 -25.33 -2.62 -10.45
CA PRO A 242 -26.58 -3.31 -10.17
C PRO A 242 -27.35 -2.64 -9.02
N VAL A 243 -28.67 -2.85 -9.00
CA VAL A 243 -29.53 -2.34 -7.91
C VAL A 243 -29.14 -3.06 -6.63
N LEU A 244 -28.83 -2.29 -5.58
CA LEU A 244 -28.52 -2.84 -4.27
C LEU A 244 -29.80 -3.45 -3.66
N SER A 245 -29.63 -4.60 -3.02
CA SER A 245 -30.72 -5.39 -2.45
C SER A 245 -31.19 -4.83 -1.10
N SER A 246 -30.32 -4.10 -0.40
CA SER A 246 -30.61 -3.48 0.90
C SER A 246 -31.46 -2.21 0.79
N SER A 247 -31.13 -1.27 -0.11
CA SER A 247 -31.95 -0.10 -0.49
C SER A 247 -31.29 0.72 -1.62
N THR A 248 -31.82 1.90 -1.99
CA THR A 248 -31.18 2.75 -3.01
C THR A 248 -29.89 3.39 -2.48
N GLY A 249 -28.74 2.92 -2.96
CA GLY A 249 -27.43 3.54 -2.72
C GLY A 249 -26.74 3.17 -1.40
N ILE A 250 -27.44 2.55 -0.45
CA ILE A 250 -26.81 1.97 0.74
C ILE A 250 -26.30 0.57 0.40
N PHE A 251 -25.04 0.30 0.68
CA PHE A 251 -24.44 -1.03 0.59
C PHE A 251 -24.41 -1.68 1.98
N ASP A 252 -24.98 -2.87 2.10
CA ASP A 252 -24.94 -3.71 3.28
C ASP A 252 -24.11 -4.97 2.97
N PRO A 253 -22.90 -5.12 3.54
CA PRO A 253 -22.03 -6.27 3.26
C PRO A 253 -22.64 -7.63 3.60
N SER A 254 -23.67 -7.69 4.46
CA SER A 254 -24.36 -8.93 4.82
C SER A 254 -25.40 -9.39 3.78
N VAL A 255 -25.76 -8.52 2.84
CA VAL A 255 -26.83 -8.77 1.83
C VAL A 255 -26.33 -8.52 0.40
N ASP A 256 -25.54 -7.47 0.20
CA ASP A 256 -25.08 -7.02 -1.11
C ASP A 256 -23.74 -7.68 -1.49
N LEU A 257 -23.62 -8.10 -2.75
CA LEU A 257 -22.41 -8.75 -3.25
C LEU A 257 -21.31 -7.73 -3.56
N SER A 258 -20.05 -8.09 -3.33
CA SER A 258 -18.91 -7.29 -3.81
C SER A 258 -18.91 -7.18 -5.33
N GLY A 259 -18.33 -6.09 -5.86
CA GLY A 259 -18.31 -5.82 -7.30
C GLY A 259 -18.25 -4.33 -7.64
N ALA A 260 -18.34 -4.03 -8.93
CA ALA A 260 -18.39 -2.66 -9.43
C ALA A 260 -19.85 -2.17 -9.47
N TYR A 261 -20.12 -1.09 -8.74
CA TYR A 261 -21.40 -0.41 -8.71
C TYR A 261 -21.31 0.90 -9.50
N LEU A 262 -22.20 1.08 -10.46
CA LEU A 262 -22.21 2.21 -11.36
C LEU A 262 -23.29 3.21 -10.95
N TYR A 263 -22.89 4.41 -10.55
CA TYR A 263 -23.78 5.53 -10.32
C TYR A 263 -24.00 6.30 -11.63
N THR A 264 -25.24 6.35 -12.12
CA THR A 264 -25.58 6.99 -13.40
C THR A 264 -26.50 8.17 -13.18
N VAL A 265 -26.09 9.34 -13.66
CA VAL A 265 -26.90 10.56 -13.67
C VAL A 265 -27.49 10.75 -15.06
N ALA A 266 -28.81 10.95 -15.12
CA ALA A 266 -29.50 11.17 -16.38
C ALA A 266 -29.15 12.56 -16.96
N GLY A 267 -28.81 12.62 -18.24
CA GLY A 267 -28.61 13.89 -18.93
C GLY A 267 -29.91 14.63 -19.20
N ALA A 268 -29.87 15.97 -19.14
CA ALA A 268 -30.92 16.82 -19.69
C ALA A 268 -31.08 16.58 -21.22
N PRO A 269 -32.18 17.02 -21.86
CA PRO A 269 -32.34 16.87 -23.32
C PRO A 269 -31.11 17.39 -24.09
N GLY A 270 -30.57 16.58 -25.01
CA GLY A 270 -29.34 16.91 -25.73
C GLY A 270 -28.04 16.47 -25.03
N CYS A 271 -28.08 16.15 -23.74
CA CYS A 271 -26.97 15.57 -23.00
C CYS A 271 -27.11 14.04 -22.87
N SER A 272 -26.00 13.31 -23.07
CA SER A 272 -25.96 11.88 -22.78
C SER A 272 -25.87 11.67 -21.26
N PRO A 273 -26.39 10.56 -20.71
CA PRO A 273 -26.15 10.21 -19.31
C PRO A 273 -24.67 9.93 -19.08
N ILE A 274 -24.17 10.28 -17.89
CA ILE A 274 -22.80 10.00 -17.46
C ILE A 274 -22.81 9.10 -16.23
N SER A 275 -21.72 8.38 -16.02
CA SER A 275 -21.62 7.47 -14.89
C SER A 275 -20.23 7.43 -14.26
N ALA A 276 -20.20 7.12 -12.96
CA ALA A 276 -19.02 6.91 -12.15
C ALA A 276 -19.14 5.57 -11.42
N THR A 277 -18.01 4.88 -11.25
CA THR A 277 -17.95 3.53 -10.68
C THR A 277 -17.38 3.57 -9.27
N VAL A 278 -18.05 2.91 -8.33
CA VAL A 278 -17.48 2.53 -7.03
C VAL A 278 -17.18 1.05 -7.05
N VAL A 279 -15.90 0.69 -6.96
CA VAL A 279 -15.47 -0.71 -6.81
C VAL A 279 -15.55 -1.08 -5.34
N VAL A 280 -16.42 -2.03 -5.03
CA VAL A 280 -16.62 -2.54 -3.68
C VAL A 280 -15.95 -3.90 -3.55
N THR A 281 -15.06 -4.02 -2.58
CA THR A 281 -14.52 -5.31 -2.11
C THR A 281 -15.06 -5.59 -0.73
N VAL A 282 -15.45 -6.85 -0.48
CA VAL A 282 -15.86 -7.31 0.85
C VAL A 282 -14.83 -8.33 1.30
N ASP A 283 -14.19 -8.05 2.43
CA ASP A 283 -13.23 -8.93 3.07
C ASP A 283 -13.97 -9.83 4.08
N GLU A 284 -13.79 -11.14 3.94
CA GLU A 284 -14.40 -12.11 4.86
C GLU A 284 -13.81 -12.00 6.27
N LEU A 285 -14.66 -12.19 7.28
CA LEU A 285 -14.18 -12.34 8.65
C LEU A 285 -13.40 -13.66 8.78
N PRO A 286 -12.28 -13.70 9.52
CA PRO A 286 -11.62 -14.96 9.84
C PRO A 286 -12.62 -15.92 10.49
N THR A 287 -12.79 -17.15 10.01
CA THR A 287 -13.81 -18.06 10.55
C THR A 287 -13.42 -18.62 11.92
N ASN A 288 -14.41 -18.97 12.74
CA ASN A 288 -14.18 -19.54 14.07
C ASN A 288 -13.40 -20.86 13.98
N THR A 289 -12.26 -20.91 14.65
CA THR A 289 -11.53 -22.14 14.90
C THR A 289 -11.61 -22.46 16.38
N PRO A 290 -11.94 -23.70 16.75
CA PRO A 290 -11.41 -24.26 17.98
C PRO A 290 -9.89 -24.29 17.79
N ALA A 291 -9.19 -23.33 18.38
CA ALA A 291 -7.73 -23.34 18.45
C ALA A 291 -7.33 -23.72 19.86
N ASP A 292 -6.35 -24.60 19.97
CA ASP A 292 -5.81 -25.02 21.25
C ASP A 292 -4.78 -23.98 21.68
N VAL A 293 -5.08 -23.25 22.75
CA VAL A 293 -4.12 -22.32 23.37
C VAL A 293 -3.49 -23.03 24.55
N ALA A 294 -2.17 -23.02 24.60
CA ALA A 294 -1.41 -23.60 25.71
C ALA A 294 -0.40 -22.59 26.23
N ALA A 295 -0.41 -22.38 27.55
CA ALA A 295 0.72 -21.79 28.24
C ALA A 295 1.70 -22.92 28.58
N GLY A 296 2.98 -22.76 28.25
CA GLY A 296 4.02 -23.65 28.76
C GLY A 296 4.18 -23.53 30.28
N VAL A 297 5.33 -23.95 30.80
CA VAL A 297 5.69 -23.69 32.21
C VAL A 297 5.79 -22.18 32.44
N VAL A 298 5.07 -21.65 33.43
CA VAL A 298 5.06 -20.21 33.76
C VAL A 298 5.59 -19.99 35.18
N CYS A 299 6.75 -19.34 35.29
CA CYS A 299 7.42 -19.09 36.56
C CYS A 299 7.54 -17.60 36.85
N LEU A 300 7.62 -17.25 38.14
CA LEU A 300 7.79 -15.86 38.56
C LEU A 300 9.05 -15.22 37.94
N ASN A 301 8.88 -14.07 37.29
CA ASN A 301 9.93 -13.29 36.62
C ASN A 301 10.68 -14.04 35.50
N VAL A 302 10.03 -15.02 34.84
CA VAL A 302 10.56 -15.70 33.65
C VAL A 302 9.62 -15.45 32.48
N ASP A 303 10.16 -15.24 31.29
CA ASP A 303 9.37 -15.08 30.06
C ASP A 303 8.57 -16.36 29.80
N ALA A 304 7.27 -16.24 29.54
CA ALA A 304 6.41 -17.38 29.24
C ALA A 304 6.04 -17.41 27.76
N THR A 305 6.16 -18.58 27.14
CA THR A 305 5.75 -18.79 25.76
C THR A 305 4.31 -19.31 25.72
N ILE A 306 3.46 -18.63 24.97
CA ILE A 306 2.11 -19.05 24.64
C ILE A 306 2.12 -19.65 23.24
N GLN A 307 1.61 -20.87 23.11
CA GLN A 307 1.43 -21.57 21.85
C GLN A 307 -0.05 -21.54 21.47
N ILE A 308 -0.32 -21.31 20.19
CA ILE A 308 -1.64 -21.44 19.60
C ILE A 308 -1.51 -22.44 18.45
N GLU A 309 -2.26 -23.53 18.53
CA GLU A 309 -2.25 -24.60 17.52
C GLU A 309 -3.68 -24.91 17.04
N ASN A 310 -3.79 -25.67 15.96
CA ASN A 310 -5.06 -26.12 15.36
C ASN A 310 -6.00 -24.98 14.93
N ALA A 311 -5.50 -23.76 14.76
CA ALA A 311 -6.26 -22.65 14.18
C ALA A 311 -6.37 -22.77 12.65
N THR A 312 -6.82 -23.92 12.15
CA THR A 312 -6.73 -24.34 10.73
C THR A 312 -7.56 -23.51 9.76
N ASN A 313 -8.59 -22.80 10.22
CA ASN A 313 -9.34 -21.86 9.38
C ASN A 313 -8.75 -20.43 9.38
N LEU A 314 -7.65 -20.18 10.12
CA LEU A 314 -6.85 -18.97 9.93
C LEU A 314 -5.87 -19.20 8.79
N SER A 315 -5.92 -18.31 7.79
CA SER A 315 -4.97 -18.32 6.68
C SER A 315 -3.55 -18.00 7.16
N ASN A 316 -2.54 -18.39 6.38
CA ASN A 316 -1.16 -18.02 6.67
C ASN A 316 -0.99 -16.51 6.54
N GLY A 317 -0.37 -15.85 7.52
CA GLY A 317 -0.19 -14.40 7.48
C GLY A 317 0.16 -13.77 8.82
N ASN A 318 0.32 -12.45 8.80
CA ASN A 318 0.60 -11.64 9.98
C ASN A 318 -0.71 -11.20 10.65
N TYR A 319 -0.82 -11.37 11.95
CA TYR A 319 -1.99 -10.99 12.75
C TYR A 319 -1.55 -10.17 13.96
N GLN A 320 -2.40 -9.27 14.43
CA GLN A 320 -2.24 -8.59 15.72
C GLN A 320 -3.24 -9.17 16.72
N LEU A 321 -2.73 -9.81 17.77
CA LEU A 321 -3.53 -10.36 18.85
C LEU A 321 -3.57 -9.35 20.00
N SER A 322 -4.76 -9.11 20.53
CA SER A 322 -4.93 -8.48 21.84
C SER A 322 -5.13 -9.57 22.89
N TYR A 323 -4.41 -9.50 24.01
CA TYR A 323 -4.53 -10.46 25.10
C TYR A 323 -4.64 -9.78 26.45
N GLN A 324 -5.36 -10.43 27.36
CA GLN A 324 -5.53 -10.04 28.75
C GLN A 324 -5.11 -11.19 29.67
N LEU A 325 -4.31 -10.87 30.67
CA LEU A 325 -4.12 -11.68 31.86
C LEU A 325 -5.05 -11.15 32.94
N ALA A 326 -5.85 -12.02 33.55
CA ALA A 326 -6.71 -11.71 34.68
C ALA A 326 -6.44 -12.69 35.83
N GLY A 327 -6.44 -12.24 37.07
CA GLY A 327 -6.09 -13.06 38.21
C GLY A 327 -5.47 -12.24 39.33
N ALA A 328 -4.28 -12.62 39.79
CA ALA A 328 -3.54 -11.86 40.81
C ALA A 328 -3.17 -10.44 40.36
N ILE A 329 -2.96 -10.22 39.05
CA ILE A 329 -2.94 -8.90 38.42
C ILE A 329 -3.81 -8.89 37.17
N THR A 330 -4.16 -7.69 36.69
CA THR A 330 -4.76 -7.50 35.36
C THR A 330 -3.75 -6.80 34.45
N TYR A 331 -3.46 -7.41 33.31
CA TYR A 331 -2.56 -6.84 32.30
C TYR A 331 -3.16 -7.04 30.91
N ASN A 332 -3.08 -6.01 30.07
CA ASN A 332 -3.58 -6.05 28.70
C ASN A 332 -2.45 -5.61 27.76
N ALA A 333 -2.26 -6.32 26.67
CA ALA A 333 -1.30 -5.93 25.65
C ALA A 333 -1.69 -6.45 24.27
N THR A 334 -1.02 -5.91 23.25
CA THR A 334 -1.13 -6.36 21.87
C THR A 334 0.19 -6.96 21.41
N VAL A 335 0.14 -8.01 20.61
CA VAL A 335 1.33 -8.67 20.03
C VAL A 335 1.10 -9.01 18.57
N SER A 336 2.12 -8.82 17.74
CA SER A 336 2.11 -9.25 16.34
C SER A 336 2.66 -10.66 16.23
N VAL A 337 1.92 -11.53 15.55
CA VAL A 337 2.25 -12.95 15.36
C VAL A 337 2.12 -13.33 13.89
N VAL A 338 2.75 -14.42 13.50
CA VAL A 338 2.64 -15.00 12.16
C VAL A 338 2.01 -16.37 12.31
N PHE A 339 0.85 -16.58 11.71
CA PHE A 339 0.24 -17.91 11.61
C PHE A 339 0.80 -18.64 10.40
N GLU A 340 1.32 -19.85 10.63
CA GLU A 340 1.74 -20.78 9.58
C GLU A 340 1.01 -22.11 9.80
N ASN A 341 0.17 -22.47 8.84
CA ASN A 341 -0.67 -23.68 8.84
C ASN A 341 -1.51 -23.84 10.12
N GLY A 342 -2.04 -22.72 10.64
CA GLY A 342 -2.88 -22.71 11.84
C GLY A 342 -2.11 -22.73 13.17
N SER A 343 -0.79 -22.54 13.16
CA SER A 343 0.03 -22.48 14.37
C SER A 343 0.78 -21.15 14.50
N THR A 344 0.93 -20.67 15.74
CA THR A 344 1.79 -19.53 16.07
C THR A 344 2.21 -19.56 17.54
N SER A 345 3.14 -18.67 17.91
CA SER A 345 3.51 -18.48 19.31
C SER A 345 3.88 -17.03 19.61
N PHE A 346 3.73 -16.62 20.87
CA PHE A 346 4.19 -15.33 21.36
C PHE A 346 4.69 -15.41 22.80
N ILE A 347 5.42 -14.39 23.23
CA ILE A 347 6.01 -14.32 24.57
C ILE A 347 5.25 -13.32 25.43
N ILE A 348 4.91 -13.73 26.64
CA ILE A 348 4.52 -12.84 27.73
C ILE A 348 5.80 -12.51 28.52
N PRO A 349 6.22 -11.24 28.59
CA PRO A 349 7.47 -10.87 29.25
C PRO A 349 7.45 -11.15 30.76
N SER A 350 8.58 -11.57 31.29
CA SER A 350 8.90 -11.74 32.72
C SER A 350 8.54 -10.52 33.56
N THR A 351 8.65 -9.31 33.00
CA THR A 351 8.28 -8.07 33.68
C THR A 351 6.81 -7.98 34.03
N VAL A 352 5.95 -8.71 33.32
CA VAL A 352 4.51 -8.82 33.59
C VAL A 352 4.25 -9.94 34.61
N LEU A 353 5.00 -11.03 34.52
CA LEU A 353 4.85 -12.25 35.33
C LEU A 353 5.53 -12.13 36.70
N ASN A 354 5.30 -11.01 37.40
CA ASN A 354 6.04 -10.61 38.60
C ASN A 354 5.29 -10.84 39.93
N THR A 355 4.09 -11.42 39.88
CA THR A 355 3.24 -11.68 41.04
C THR A 355 2.75 -13.13 41.01
N VAL A 356 2.94 -13.86 42.11
CA VAL A 356 2.45 -15.26 42.24
C VAL A 356 0.93 -15.34 42.30
N GLY A 357 0.37 -16.44 41.81
CA GLY A 357 -1.07 -16.74 41.88
C GLY A 357 -1.62 -17.35 40.61
N ASN A 358 -2.94 -17.54 40.59
CA ASN A 358 -3.66 -18.07 39.42
C ASN A 358 -3.99 -16.96 38.43
N TYR A 359 -3.81 -17.28 37.15
CA TYR A 359 -4.09 -16.39 36.03
C TYR A 359 -4.95 -17.09 35.00
N THR A 360 -5.77 -16.29 34.33
CA THR A 360 -6.51 -16.67 33.14
C THR A 360 -6.06 -15.75 32.01
N LEU A 361 -5.53 -16.35 30.95
CA LEU A 361 -5.20 -15.69 29.68
C LEU A 361 -6.41 -15.76 28.76
N THR A 362 -6.90 -14.60 28.35
CA THR A 362 -7.92 -14.44 27.32
C THR A 362 -7.34 -13.68 26.15
N ILE A 363 -7.58 -14.13 24.92
CA ILE A 363 -7.10 -13.49 23.70
C ILE A 363 -8.32 -13.02 22.91
N THR A 364 -8.44 -11.70 22.75
CA THR A 364 -9.57 -10.99 22.14
C THR A 364 -9.16 -9.58 21.71
N PRO A 365 -9.57 -9.05 20.55
CA PRO A 365 -9.81 -9.70 19.26
C PRO A 365 -8.52 -9.86 18.43
N ILE A 366 -8.60 -10.68 17.38
CA ILE A 366 -7.57 -10.86 16.34
C ILE A 366 -7.81 -9.80 15.25
N LEU A 367 -6.86 -8.88 15.05
CA LEU A 367 -6.88 -7.98 13.90
C LEU A 367 -6.00 -8.60 12.79
N SER A 368 -6.54 -8.76 11.58
CA SER A 368 -5.80 -9.37 10.48
C SER A 368 -4.76 -8.41 9.86
N ASN A 369 -4.06 -8.89 8.84
CA ASN A 369 -2.85 -8.29 8.26
C ASN A 369 -3.06 -6.86 7.67
N LEU A 370 -1.96 -6.23 7.28
CA LEU A 370 -1.89 -4.90 6.65
C LEU A 370 -2.66 -4.76 5.30
N SER A 371 -3.35 -5.80 4.80
CA SER A 371 -4.11 -5.77 3.54
C SER A 371 -5.60 -6.10 3.66
N ASN A 372 -6.05 -6.81 4.71
CA ASN A 372 -7.47 -6.98 5.02
C ASN A 372 -7.80 -6.16 6.27
N ALA A 373 -8.58 -5.10 6.09
CA ALA A 373 -8.91 -4.18 7.19
C ALA A 373 -9.77 -4.83 8.30
N CYS A 374 -10.30 -6.03 8.03
CA CYS A 374 -11.23 -6.70 8.89
C CYS A 374 -10.54 -7.36 10.07
N GLY A 375 -10.85 -6.82 11.25
CA GLY A 375 -10.60 -7.45 12.52
C GLY A 375 -11.77 -8.32 12.94
N THR A 376 -11.51 -9.27 13.81
CA THR A 376 -12.53 -10.12 14.37
C THR A 376 -13.27 -9.43 15.52
N SER A 377 -14.37 -8.73 15.28
CA SER A 377 -15.20 -8.28 16.40
C SER A 377 -15.95 -9.49 17.00
N GLY A 378 -15.31 -10.19 17.95
CA GLY A 378 -15.93 -11.30 18.69
C GLY A 378 -15.22 -12.65 18.61
N HIS A 379 -14.03 -12.75 17.99
CA HIS A 379 -13.28 -14.00 18.05
C HIS A 379 -12.51 -14.08 19.36
N THR A 380 -12.81 -15.12 20.12
CA THR A 380 -12.16 -15.46 21.36
C THR A 380 -11.58 -16.85 21.22
N PHE A 381 -10.29 -17.03 21.53
CA PHE A 381 -9.80 -18.36 21.82
C PHE A 381 -10.30 -18.80 23.20
N ASP A 382 -10.34 -20.12 23.43
CA ASP A 382 -10.65 -20.64 24.76
C ASP A 382 -9.65 -20.09 25.78
N ALA A 383 -10.17 -19.64 26.92
CA ALA A 383 -9.36 -19.05 27.95
C ALA A 383 -8.46 -20.11 28.60
N VAL A 384 -7.17 -19.82 28.72
CA VAL A 384 -6.21 -20.72 29.35
C VAL A 384 -5.97 -20.27 30.77
N SER A 385 -6.08 -21.20 31.72
CA SER A 385 -5.70 -20.92 33.11
C SER A 385 -4.37 -21.57 33.44
N PHE A 386 -3.48 -20.82 34.10
CA PHE A 386 -2.20 -21.30 34.59
C PHE A 386 -1.87 -20.65 35.95
N GLU A 387 -0.96 -21.27 36.69
CA GLU A 387 -0.47 -20.76 37.96
C GLU A 387 0.95 -20.19 37.77
N ILE A 388 1.20 -19.00 38.32
CA ILE A 388 2.54 -18.47 38.48
C ILE A 388 2.98 -18.78 39.91
N GLU A 389 4.03 -19.56 40.04
CA GLU A 389 4.63 -19.87 41.33
C GLU A 389 6.06 -19.33 41.44
N GLU A 390 6.50 -19.19 42.70
CA GLU A 390 7.89 -18.94 43.04
C GLU A 390 8.40 -20.13 43.83
N VAL A 391 9.50 -20.72 43.36
CA VAL A 391 10.14 -21.85 44.05
C VAL A 391 11.22 -21.30 44.97
N ALA A 392 11.11 -21.65 46.25
CA ALA A 392 12.08 -21.26 47.26
C ALA A 392 13.45 -21.91 47.00
N THR A 393 14.53 -21.22 47.37
CA THR A 393 15.88 -21.79 47.36
C THR A 393 15.94 -23.02 48.27
N PRO A 394 16.61 -24.11 47.84
CA PRO A 394 16.84 -25.28 48.69
C PRO A 394 17.45 -24.92 50.05
N ILE A 395 17.08 -25.67 51.08
CA ILE A 395 17.70 -25.59 52.40
C ILE A 395 18.53 -26.85 52.62
N PHE A 396 19.82 -26.68 52.91
CA PHE A 396 20.72 -27.77 53.26
C PHE A 396 20.82 -27.93 54.77
N SER A 397 20.72 -29.17 55.24
CA SER A 397 20.87 -29.53 56.66
C SER A 397 21.91 -30.64 56.89
N GLY A 398 22.70 -30.97 55.87
CA GLY A 398 23.76 -31.98 55.95
C GLY A 398 25.11 -31.42 56.36
N SER A 399 26.11 -32.31 56.29
CA SER A 399 27.53 -31.95 56.39
C SER A 399 28.06 -31.61 55.00
N ASP A 400 28.84 -30.53 54.91
CA ASP A 400 29.66 -30.18 53.74
C ASP A 400 31.08 -30.77 53.81
N VAL A 401 31.41 -31.46 54.92
CA VAL A 401 32.65 -32.21 55.13
C VAL A 401 32.40 -33.71 54.98
N PHE A 402 33.24 -34.39 54.21
CA PHE A 402 33.17 -35.82 53.94
C PHE A 402 34.54 -36.50 54.11
N CYS A 403 34.56 -37.78 54.49
CA CYS A 403 35.80 -38.56 54.54
C CYS A 403 36.19 -39.02 53.12
N GLU A 404 37.49 -39.05 52.79
CA GLU A 404 37.98 -39.57 51.50
C GLU A 404 37.47 -41.00 51.23
N THR A 405 37.33 -41.80 52.29
CA THR A 405 36.85 -43.18 52.22
C THR A 405 35.36 -43.31 51.88
N ASP A 406 34.57 -42.25 52.01
CA ASP A 406 33.11 -42.30 51.84
C ASP A 406 32.68 -42.32 50.37
N ASN A 407 33.55 -41.91 49.43
CA ASN A 407 33.23 -41.74 48.01
C ASN A 407 31.91 -40.97 47.79
N ALA A 408 31.75 -39.86 48.51
CA ALA A 408 30.56 -39.02 48.45
C ALA A 408 30.29 -38.52 47.01
N THR A 409 29.01 -38.38 46.64
CA THR A 409 28.56 -37.97 45.30
C THR A 409 27.61 -36.77 45.37
N VAL A 410 27.30 -36.15 44.23
CA VAL A 410 26.24 -35.13 44.15
C VAL A 410 24.90 -35.64 44.74
N GLY A 411 24.60 -36.93 44.59
CA GLY A 411 23.44 -37.57 45.20
C GLY A 411 23.49 -37.60 46.74
N THR A 412 24.68 -37.64 47.36
CA THR A 412 24.81 -37.54 48.83
C THR A 412 24.46 -36.14 49.33
N LEU A 413 24.81 -35.10 48.55
CA LEU A 413 24.37 -33.73 48.82
C LEU A 413 22.85 -33.58 48.67
N SER A 414 22.26 -34.13 47.61
CA SER A 414 20.80 -34.12 47.39
C SER A 414 20.01 -34.74 48.56
N ALA A 415 20.51 -35.83 49.14
CA ALA A 415 19.87 -36.49 50.29
C ALA A 415 19.84 -35.63 51.56
N SER A 416 20.67 -34.59 51.61
CA SER A 416 20.80 -33.66 52.74
C SER A 416 20.02 -32.35 52.55
N ILE A 417 19.28 -32.22 51.45
CA ILE A 417 18.37 -31.09 51.20
C ILE A 417 17.00 -31.40 51.80
N ILE A 418 16.40 -30.42 52.47
CA ILE A 418 15.05 -30.51 53.03
C ILE A 418 14.04 -30.02 52.00
N GLY A 419 13.11 -30.89 51.57
CA GLY A 419 11.97 -30.50 50.75
C GLY A 419 11.35 -31.67 49.97
N PRO A 420 10.10 -31.54 49.48
CA PRO A 420 9.41 -32.59 48.74
C PRO A 420 9.74 -32.66 47.23
N GLN A 421 10.63 -31.80 46.73
CA GLN A 421 10.79 -31.52 45.29
C GLN A 421 12.08 -32.09 44.68
N ILE A 422 12.16 -32.04 43.35
CA ILE A 422 13.33 -32.49 42.58
C ILE A 422 14.49 -31.50 42.77
N ILE A 423 15.69 -32.01 43.07
CA ILE A 423 16.91 -31.20 43.19
C ILE A 423 17.79 -31.41 41.96
N VAL A 424 18.18 -30.31 41.33
CA VAL A 424 19.15 -30.30 40.22
C VAL A 424 20.37 -29.50 40.67
N TRP A 425 21.54 -30.10 40.56
CA TRP A 425 22.81 -29.46 40.92
C TRP A 425 23.53 -28.95 39.69
N TYR A 426 24.22 -27.82 39.84
CA TYR A 426 24.94 -27.16 38.75
C TYR A 426 26.37 -26.82 39.14
N ASP A 427 27.23 -26.66 38.13
CA ASP A 427 28.64 -26.24 38.24
C ASP A 427 28.83 -24.71 38.41
N ALA A 428 27.74 -23.93 38.31
CA ALA A 428 27.78 -22.47 38.41
C ALA A 428 26.49 -21.91 39.04
N PRO A 429 26.55 -20.72 39.67
CA PRO A 429 25.40 -20.09 40.31
C PRO A 429 24.30 -19.68 39.33
N GLN A 430 24.63 -19.49 38.05
CA GLN A 430 23.72 -19.16 36.95
C GLN A 430 24.26 -19.77 35.65
N ASN A 431 23.40 -20.19 34.73
CA ASN A 431 23.77 -20.76 33.41
C ASN A 431 24.79 -21.92 33.44
N GLY A 432 24.91 -22.63 34.56
CA GLY A 432 25.79 -23.79 34.69
C GLY A 432 25.24 -25.06 34.05
N ASN A 433 26.09 -26.08 33.91
CA ASN A 433 25.71 -27.42 33.47
C ASN A 433 25.19 -28.24 34.65
N ALA A 434 24.10 -28.98 34.42
CA ALA A 434 23.54 -29.87 35.44
C ALA A 434 24.46 -31.09 35.68
N TYR A 435 24.72 -31.40 36.94
CA TYR A 435 25.41 -32.62 37.35
C TYR A 435 24.43 -33.80 37.42
N ALA A 436 24.91 -34.99 37.06
CA ALA A 436 24.23 -36.23 37.38
C ALA A 436 24.47 -36.60 38.86
N ASN A 437 23.49 -37.23 39.50
CA ASN A 437 23.56 -37.60 40.93
C ASN A 437 24.70 -38.58 41.28
N ASN A 438 25.28 -39.28 40.30
CA ASN A 438 26.36 -40.24 40.52
C ASN A 438 27.77 -39.62 40.39
N VAL A 439 27.89 -38.32 40.11
CA VAL A 439 29.18 -37.63 40.03
C VAL A 439 29.82 -37.57 41.41
N LEU A 440 31.07 -37.99 41.53
CA LEU A 440 31.84 -37.92 42.78
C LEU A 440 32.11 -36.45 43.17
N LEU A 441 32.05 -36.17 44.47
CA LEU A 441 32.42 -34.86 45.00
C LEU A 441 33.93 -34.65 44.87
N THR A 442 34.31 -33.42 44.59
CA THR A 442 35.72 -32.99 44.49
C THR A 442 36.02 -32.01 45.61
N ASP A 443 37.15 -32.21 46.29
CA ASP A 443 37.59 -31.34 47.38
C ASP A 443 37.72 -29.88 46.93
N GLY A 444 37.26 -28.96 47.78
CA GLY A 444 37.24 -27.52 47.53
C GLY A 444 36.31 -27.06 46.39
N THR A 445 35.50 -27.95 45.82
CA THR A 445 34.58 -27.60 44.73
C THR A 445 33.24 -27.11 45.27
N THR A 446 32.75 -26.04 44.67
CA THR A 446 31.44 -25.45 44.99
C THR A 446 30.36 -25.98 44.05
N TYR A 447 29.29 -26.52 44.61
CA TYR A 447 28.12 -27.06 43.92
C TYR A 447 26.89 -26.18 44.19
N TYR A 448 26.06 -25.97 43.16
CA TYR A 448 24.91 -25.07 43.24
C TYR A 448 23.58 -25.82 43.06
N ALA A 449 22.78 -25.98 44.10
CA ALA A 449 21.50 -26.67 44.05
C ALA A 449 20.35 -25.75 43.67
N ALA A 450 19.52 -26.15 42.71
CA ALA A 450 18.21 -25.59 42.44
C ALA A 450 17.12 -26.59 42.83
N MET A 451 16.00 -26.07 43.35
CA MET A 451 14.78 -26.86 43.55
C MET A 451 13.90 -26.72 42.32
N VAL A 452 13.28 -27.80 41.86
CA VAL A 452 12.36 -27.83 40.73
C VAL A 452 11.00 -28.36 41.18
N SER A 453 9.96 -27.55 40.97
CA SER A 453 8.58 -27.90 41.31
C SER A 453 7.97 -28.93 40.36
N ASP A 454 6.80 -29.45 40.73
CA ASP A 454 6.02 -30.36 39.89
C ASP A 454 5.49 -29.69 38.60
N LEU A 455 5.35 -28.35 38.60
CA LEU A 455 5.01 -27.56 37.41
C LEU A 455 6.26 -27.24 36.54
N GLY A 456 7.46 -27.56 37.02
CA GLY A 456 8.72 -27.39 36.29
C GLY A 456 9.44 -26.07 36.55
N CYS A 457 9.02 -25.27 37.53
CA CYS A 457 9.71 -24.04 37.89
C CYS A 457 10.96 -24.31 38.72
N GLU A 458 12.08 -23.68 38.37
CA GLU A 458 13.31 -23.75 39.17
C GLU A 458 13.40 -22.59 40.17
N SER A 459 14.02 -22.83 41.31
CA SER A 459 14.34 -21.78 42.28
C SER A 459 15.29 -20.75 41.68
N ARG A 460 14.90 -19.47 41.73
CA ARG A 460 15.66 -18.36 41.12
C ARG A 460 17.08 -18.21 41.66
N SER A 461 17.24 -18.40 42.97
CA SER A 461 18.55 -18.43 43.62
C SER A 461 18.91 -19.87 43.92
N ARG A 462 20.11 -20.28 43.49
CA ARG A 462 20.67 -21.60 43.78
C ARG A 462 21.37 -21.57 45.14
N LEU A 463 21.24 -22.65 45.90
CA LEU A 463 21.97 -22.84 47.14
C LEU A 463 23.42 -23.23 46.82
N GLU A 464 24.37 -22.49 47.36
CA GLU A 464 25.81 -22.74 47.19
C GLU A 464 26.36 -23.60 48.33
N ILE A 465 27.03 -24.71 48.01
CA ILE A 465 27.70 -25.59 48.97
C ILE A 465 29.13 -25.85 48.49
N THR A 466 30.14 -25.51 49.31
CA THR A 466 31.54 -25.84 49.04
C THR A 466 31.94 -27.07 49.83
N VAL A 467 32.35 -28.13 49.12
CA VAL A 467 32.66 -29.42 49.74
C VAL A 467 34.10 -29.46 50.24
N THR A 468 34.31 -30.04 51.43
CA THR A 468 35.64 -30.37 51.97
C THR A 468 35.77 -31.89 52.09
N ILE A 469 36.86 -32.46 51.59
CA ILE A 469 37.20 -33.88 51.72
C ILE A 469 38.43 -34.03 52.62
N GLU A 470 38.29 -34.76 53.73
CA GLU A 470 39.35 -34.95 54.73
C GLU A 470 39.75 -36.43 54.89
N ASP A 471 40.99 -36.66 55.32
CA ASP A 471 41.46 -37.99 55.74
C ASP A 471 41.05 -38.23 57.20
N CYS A 472 40.13 -39.18 57.40
CA CYS A 472 39.52 -39.47 58.69
C CYS A 472 40.26 -40.54 59.52
N ASP A 473 41.37 -41.11 59.02
CA ASP A 473 42.01 -42.31 59.60
C ASP A 473 43.38 -42.06 60.29
N THR A 474 43.74 -40.81 60.62
CA THR A 474 45.07 -40.50 61.19
C THR A 474 45.18 -40.66 62.72
N GLU A 475 45.55 -41.86 63.21
CA GLU A 475 46.06 -42.06 64.59
C GLU A 475 47.59 -42.31 64.59
N GLU A 476 48.40 -41.32 64.96
CA GLU A 476 49.87 -41.48 65.04
C GLU A 476 50.34 -42.38 66.21
N PRO A 477 51.42 -43.19 66.05
CA PRO A 477 51.90 -44.11 67.08
C PRO A 477 52.46 -43.41 68.34
N LYS A 478 51.90 -43.71 69.51
CA LYS A 478 52.34 -43.16 70.82
C LYS A 478 53.37 -44.05 71.53
N LEU A 479 54.37 -43.46 72.20
CA LEU A 479 55.36 -44.16 73.04
C LEU A 479 54.72 -44.68 74.34
N VAL A 480 54.92 -45.94 74.70
CA VAL A 480 54.38 -46.52 75.96
C VAL A 480 55.48 -47.17 76.78
N ILE A 481 55.74 -46.62 77.97
CA ILE A 481 56.72 -47.15 78.94
C ILE A 481 55.94 -47.87 80.06
N PRO A 482 56.14 -49.19 80.27
CA PRO A 482 55.46 -49.91 81.34
C PRO A 482 56.03 -49.58 82.73
N ASP A 483 55.23 -49.74 83.78
CA ASP A 483 55.66 -49.52 85.18
C ASP A 483 56.39 -50.72 85.80
N GLY A 484 56.44 -51.87 85.13
CA GLY A 484 57.06 -53.08 85.63
C GLY A 484 56.99 -54.26 84.67
N PHE A 485 57.67 -55.35 85.04
CA PHE A 485 57.72 -56.58 84.27
C PHE A 485 58.00 -57.78 85.19
N SER A 486 57.74 -58.99 84.72
CA SER A 486 57.77 -60.22 85.50
C SER A 486 58.64 -61.31 84.87
N PRO A 487 59.96 -61.30 85.07
CA PRO A 487 60.89 -62.27 84.48
C PRO A 487 60.83 -63.64 85.18
N ASN A 488 59.72 -64.36 85.01
CA ASN A 488 59.40 -65.67 85.61
C ASN A 488 59.48 -66.84 84.59
N GLY A 489 59.64 -66.56 83.30
CA GLY A 489 59.79 -67.53 82.22
C GLY A 489 58.47 -68.05 81.64
N ASP A 490 57.35 -67.36 81.85
CA ASP A 490 56.05 -67.71 81.28
C ASP A 490 55.80 -67.14 79.87
N GLY A 491 56.74 -66.34 79.35
CA GLY A 491 56.68 -65.70 78.03
C GLY A 491 55.97 -64.35 78.01
N ILE A 492 55.39 -63.89 79.13
CA ILE A 492 54.61 -62.65 79.23
C ILE A 492 55.35 -61.66 80.12
N ASN A 493 55.69 -60.48 79.57
CA ASN A 493 56.45 -59.44 80.28
C ASN A 493 57.74 -59.96 80.94
N ASP A 494 58.40 -60.95 80.33
CA ASP A 494 59.66 -61.50 80.82
C ASP A 494 60.85 -60.55 80.65
N ALA A 495 60.66 -59.48 79.86
CA ALA A 495 61.61 -58.39 79.71
C ALA A 495 60.92 -57.03 79.84
N PHE A 496 61.68 -56.02 80.20
CA PHE A 496 61.23 -54.64 80.26
C PHE A 496 61.20 -54.01 78.86
N ILE A 497 60.05 -54.12 78.18
CA ILE A 497 59.85 -53.67 76.79
C ILE A 497 59.13 -52.31 76.76
N ILE A 498 59.77 -51.28 76.22
CA ILE A 498 59.13 -49.99 75.93
C ILE A 498 58.52 -50.06 74.53
N LYS A 499 57.18 -50.00 74.41
CA LYS A 499 56.52 -50.13 73.11
C LYS A 499 56.79 -48.91 72.23
N ASN A 500 56.97 -49.15 70.94
CA ASN A 500 57.24 -48.16 69.90
C ASN A 500 58.55 -47.38 70.03
N ILE A 501 59.40 -47.65 71.05
CA ILE A 501 60.66 -46.92 71.24
C ILE A 501 61.61 -47.05 70.04
N ARG A 502 61.72 -48.26 69.46
CA ARG A 502 62.63 -48.55 68.33
C ARG A 502 62.17 -47.88 67.03
N THR A 503 60.86 -47.68 66.87
CA THR A 503 60.25 -47.05 65.69
C THR A 503 60.30 -45.53 65.81
N LEU A 504 59.89 -44.99 66.96
CA LEU A 504 59.81 -43.54 67.20
C LEU A 504 61.18 -42.92 67.47
N TYR A 505 62.09 -43.65 68.14
CA TYR A 505 63.38 -43.14 68.60
C TYR A 505 64.50 -44.16 68.37
N PRO A 506 64.93 -44.41 67.11
CA PRO A 506 65.87 -45.48 66.77
C PRO A 506 67.27 -45.34 67.40
N ASN A 507 67.65 -44.15 67.87
CA ASN A 507 68.95 -43.88 68.50
C ASN A 507 68.89 -43.91 70.03
N PHE A 508 67.79 -44.38 70.62
CA PHE A 508 67.61 -44.35 72.08
C PHE A 508 68.70 -45.15 72.82
N SER A 509 68.95 -44.73 74.05
CA SER A 509 69.73 -45.50 75.02
C SER A 509 68.98 -45.55 76.35
N ILE A 510 69.00 -46.71 77.00
CA ILE A 510 68.41 -46.91 78.32
C ILE A 510 69.46 -47.44 79.29
N THR A 511 69.48 -46.91 80.51
CA THR A 511 70.33 -47.39 81.59
C THR A 511 69.48 -47.70 82.80
N ILE A 512 69.67 -48.88 83.40
CA ILE A 512 68.95 -49.34 84.58
C ILE A 512 69.87 -49.33 85.79
N TYR A 513 69.34 -48.89 86.93
CA TYR A 513 70.05 -48.71 88.19
C TYR A 513 69.34 -49.42 89.34
N ASN A 514 70.11 -49.85 90.34
CA ASN A 514 69.55 -50.24 91.64
C ASN A 514 69.29 -49.03 92.54
N ARG A 515 68.71 -49.26 93.72
CA ARG A 515 68.40 -48.21 94.72
C ARG A 515 69.60 -47.41 95.23
N TRP A 516 70.83 -47.89 94.98
CA TRP A 516 72.08 -47.24 95.42
C TRP A 516 72.76 -46.48 94.28
N GLY A 517 72.17 -46.43 93.08
CA GLY A 517 72.72 -45.75 91.92
C GLY A 517 73.75 -46.56 91.13
N ASN A 518 73.93 -47.85 91.42
CA ASN A 518 74.81 -48.70 90.63
C ASN A 518 74.08 -49.14 89.34
N VAL A 519 74.77 -49.04 88.21
CA VAL A 519 74.29 -49.51 86.91
C VAL A 519 74.18 -51.04 86.90
N LEU A 520 73.03 -51.54 86.46
CA LEU A 520 72.72 -52.96 86.31
C LEU A 520 72.66 -53.37 84.85
N PHE A 521 72.16 -52.50 83.97
CA PHE A 521 71.98 -52.78 82.54
C PHE A 521 72.09 -51.50 81.72
N GLU A 522 72.62 -51.61 80.51
CA GLU A 522 72.59 -50.59 79.47
C GLU A 522 72.09 -51.21 78.17
N GLY A 523 71.13 -50.58 77.50
CA GLY A 523 70.51 -51.06 76.27
C GLY A 523 70.24 -49.96 75.24
N ASN A 524 69.97 -50.38 74.01
CA ASN A 524 69.69 -49.52 72.85
C ASN A 524 68.95 -50.31 71.76
N ALA A 525 68.76 -49.70 70.58
CA ALA A 525 68.05 -50.29 69.45
C ALA A 525 68.64 -51.59 68.87
N SER A 526 69.89 -51.96 69.18
CA SER A 526 70.53 -53.20 68.71
C SER A 526 70.61 -54.29 69.77
N LYS A 527 70.23 -53.99 71.02
CA LYS A 527 70.31 -54.93 72.14
C LYS A 527 68.93 -55.47 72.53
N PRO A 528 68.82 -56.74 72.96
CA PRO A 528 67.61 -57.26 73.60
C PRO A 528 67.19 -56.40 74.81
N ASP A 529 65.89 -56.37 75.08
CA ASP A 529 65.33 -55.66 76.22
C ASP A 529 65.73 -56.35 77.55
N TRP A 530 65.69 -55.59 78.65
CA TRP A 530 66.26 -56.05 79.93
C TRP A 530 65.43 -57.16 80.58
N ASP A 531 66.04 -58.30 80.87
CA ASP A 531 65.42 -59.52 81.41
C ASP A 531 65.44 -59.61 82.96
N GLY A 532 65.86 -58.55 83.63
CA GLY A 532 65.96 -58.51 85.09
C GLY A 532 67.22 -59.17 85.66
N ASN A 533 68.24 -59.36 84.84
CA ASN A 533 69.57 -59.79 85.28
C ASN A 533 70.56 -58.63 85.30
N SER A 534 71.52 -58.65 86.24
CA SER A 534 72.59 -57.67 86.33
C SER A 534 73.71 -58.04 85.35
N GLU A 535 73.99 -57.16 84.40
CA GLU A 535 75.12 -57.29 83.47
C GLU A 535 76.35 -56.49 83.92
N LYS A 536 76.18 -55.56 84.88
CA LYS A 536 77.24 -54.74 85.46
C LYS A 536 77.22 -54.82 87.01
N GLY A 537 78.39 -54.66 87.65
CA GLY A 537 78.57 -54.63 89.13
C GLY A 537 79.10 -55.91 89.79
N ILE A 538 79.46 -55.85 91.09
CA ILE A 538 79.95 -57.00 91.88
C ILE A 538 78.78 -57.98 92.13
N GLN A 539 78.86 -59.18 91.55
CA GLN A 539 77.85 -60.24 91.66
C GLN A 539 78.12 -61.13 92.89
N VAL A 540 77.37 -60.95 93.99
CA VAL A 540 77.60 -61.72 95.23
C VAL A 540 76.66 -62.94 95.37
N SER A 541 75.66 -63.14 94.49
CA SER A 541 74.83 -64.37 94.48
C SER A 541 74.16 -64.66 93.11
N GLY A 542 74.94 -64.63 92.03
CA GLY A 542 74.45 -64.82 90.66
C GLY A 542 73.97 -63.54 89.97
N SER A 543 73.62 -63.64 88.68
CA SER A 543 73.19 -62.51 87.85
C SER A 543 71.72 -62.12 88.05
N LYS A 544 70.90 -62.97 88.67
CA LYS A 544 69.48 -62.72 88.90
C LYS A 544 69.26 -61.68 90.00
N LEU A 545 68.62 -60.57 89.64
CA LEU A 545 68.29 -59.50 90.58
C LEU A 545 67.02 -59.82 91.39
N PRO A 546 66.93 -59.38 92.67
CA PRO A 546 65.78 -59.63 93.52
C PRO A 546 64.53 -58.86 93.09
N THR A 547 63.35 -59.35 93.48
CA THR A 547 62.09 -58.59 93.36
C THR A 547 62.21 -57.24 94.06
N GLY A 548 61.80 -56.16 93.38
CA GLY A 548 61.88 -54.82 93.91
C GLY A 548 61.80 -53.71 92.88
N VAL A 549 61.97 -52.47 93.37
CA VAL A 549 61.96 -51.26 92.53
C VAL A 549 63.35 -50.96 92.01
N TYR A 550 63.43 -50.72 90.71
CA TYR A 550 64.60 -50.30 89.95
C TYR A 550 64.32 -48.95 89.30
N PHE A 551 65.38 -48.28 88.85
CA PHE A 551 65.27 -46.97 88.20
C PHE A 551 65.85 -47.04 86.81
N TYR A 552 65.26 -46.32 85.86
CA TYR A 552 65.79 -46.21 84.51
C TYR A 552 66.01 -44.75 84.12
N ILE A 553 66.99 -44.53 83.27
CA ILE A 553 67.18 -43.30 82.52
C ILE A 553 67.10 -43.67 81.04
N LEU A 554 66.12 -43.11 80.33
CA LEU A 554 65.91 -43.28 78.90
C LEU A 554 66.28 -41.97 78.19
N ASN A 555 67.33 -42.01 77.37
CA ASN A 555 67.70 -40.91 76.49
C ASN A 555 67.22 -41.23 75.07
N PHE A 556 66.40 -40.37 74.48
CA PHE A 556 65.87 -40.54 73.13
C PHE A 556 66.89 -40.24 72.02
N ASN A 557 67.86 -39.38 72.32
CA ASN A 557 68.97 -39.01 71.43
C ASN A 557 68.51 -38.45 70.06
N ASP A 558 67.39 -37.73 70.02
CA ASP A 558 66.79 -37.08 68.86
C ASP A 558 67.02 -35.55 68.82
N ALA A 559 67.92 -35.05 69.67
CA ALA A 559 68.25 -33.63 69.89
C ALA A 559 67.13 -32.76 70.50
N THR A 560 65.87 -33.17 70.43
CA THR A 560 64.71 -32.36 70.88
C THR A 560 64.06 -32.89 72.16
N THR A 561 64.02 -34.21 72.36
CA THR A 561 63.27 -34.83 73.45
C THR A 561 64.16 -35.01 74.68
N LYS A 562 63.73 -34.46 75.82
CA LYS A 562 64.46 -34.57 77.09
C LYS A 562 64.46 -36.01 77.58
N ALA A 563 65.56 -36.41 78.22
CA ALA A 563 65.69 -37.72 78.84
C ALA A 563 64.61 -37.93 79.91
N VAL A 564 64.02 -39.12 79.93
CA VAL A 564 63.02 -39.53 80.91
C VAL A 564 63.68 -40.39 81.97
N GLN A 565 63.40 -40.06 83.23
CA GLN A 565 63.82 -40.86 84.38
C GLN A 565 62.58 -41.42 85.04
N GLY A 566 62.59 -42.72 85.33
CA GLY A 566 61.44 -43.39 85.92
C GLY A 566 61.84 -44.52 86.84
N ARG A 567 60.85 -45.03 87.56
CA ARG A 567 60.97 -46.27 88.33
C ARG A 567 60.26 -47.39 87.58
N LEU A 568 60.74 -48.60 87.76
CA LEU A 568 60.07 -49.80 87.28
C LEU A 568 60.10 -50.87 88.37
N TYR A 569 59.06 -51.68 88.46
CA TYR A 569 58.96 -52.78 89.41
C TYR A 569 59.29 -54.11 88.73
N LEU A 570 60.27 -54.84 89.26
CA LEU A 570 60.58 -56.21 88.84
C LEU A 570 59.93 -57.17 89.84
N SER A 571 59.07 -58.06 89.36
CA SER A 571 58.39 -59.08 90.17
C SER A 571 58.70 -60.48 89.65
N ARG A 572 59.29 -61.35 90.48
CA ARG A 572 59.49 -62.77 90.15
C ARG A 572 58.63 -63.68 91.00
#